data_AF-A0A521LUB3-F1
#
_entry.id   AF-A0A521LUB3-F1
#
_cell.length_a   1.000
_cell.length_b   1.000
_cell.length_c   1.000
_cell.angle_alpha   90.00
_cell.angle_beta   90.00
_cell.angle_gamma   90.00
#
_symmetry.space_group_name_H-M   'P 1'
#
loop_
_entity.id
_entity.type
_entity.pdbx_description
1 polymer ?
#
loop_
_entity_poly.entity_id
_entity_poly.type
_entity_poly.pdbx_seq_one_letter_code
_entity_poly.pdbx_strand_id
1 'polypeptide(L)'
;MARQTLKTTPADTVGIQVPVGRIAAGRSRWQTVFDARDKPMVYRLCNASPASSLVVEVDGAHRTHQVEPGASIDVLGKRIRVKAGSGGTTQRVEGWYALVS
;
A
#
# COMPACT_ATOMS: atom_id res chain seq x y z
N MET A 1 -18.16 -19.17 8.65
CA MET A 1 -16.76 -18.82 8.96
C MET A 1 -16.52 -17.37 8.54
N ALA A 2 -16.43 -16.44 9.50
CA ALA A 2 -16.29 -15.02 9.20
C ALA A 2 -14.84 -14.72 8.78
N ARG A 3 -14.64 -14.16 7.59
CA ARG A 3 -13.35 -13.58 7.17
C ARG A 3 -13.08 -12.39 8.08
N GLN A 4 -12.12 -12.53 9.01
CA GLN A 4 -11.59 -11.39 9.76
C GLN A 4 -11.03 -10.38 8.77
N THR A 5 -11.77 -9.29 8.57
CA THR A 5 -11.24 -8.10 7.91
C THR A 5 -10.17 -7.55 8.85
N LEU A 6 -8.90 -7.80 8.54
CA LEU A 6 -7.76 -7.26 9.28
C LEU A 6 -7.77 -5.73 9.15
N LYS A 7 -8.54 -5.10 10.04
CA LYS A 7 -8.59 -3.65 10.29
C LYS A 7 -7.45 -3.21 11.20
N THR A 8 -6.44 -4.02 11.45
CA THR A 8 -5.27 -3.61 12.25
C THR A 8 -4.17 -3.10 11.33
N THR A 9 -3.62 -1.94 11.67
CA THR A 9 -2.33 -1.48 11.14
C THR A 9 -1.20 -2.01 12.01
N PRO A 10 0.03 -2.10 11.49
CA PRO A 10 1.19 -2.49 12.30
C PRO A 10 1.39 -1.66 13.59
N ALA A 11 1.00 -0.38 13.59
CA ALA A 11 1.10 0.48 14.79
C ALA A 11 0.10 0.11 15.90
N ASP A 12 -0.95 -0.65 15.59
CA ASP A 12 -1.91 -1.09 16.60
C ASP A 12 -1.36 -2.24 17.46
N THR A 13 -0.22 -2.84 17.08
CA THR A 13 0.26 -4.11 17.64
C THR A 13 1.58 -3.99 18.40
N VAL A 14 2.39 -2.95 18.15
CA VAL A 14 3.74 -2.83 18.70
C VAL A 14 3.98 -1.37 19.04
N GLY A 15 4.37 -1.05 20.28
CA GLY A 15 4.62 0.32 20.78
C GLY A 15 5.80 1.06 20.13
N ILE A 16 6.07 0.80 18.85
CA ILE A 16 7.08 1.43 18.02
C ILE A 16 6.37 2.38 17.06
N GLN A 17 6.73 3.67 17.13
CA GLN A 17 6.22 4.68 16.21
C GLN A 17 6.92 4.59 14.85
N VAL A 18 6.53 3.62 14.03
CA VAL A 18 6.88 3.61 12.60
C VAL A 18 5.89 4.47 11.82
N PRO A 19 6.33 5.30 10.85
CA PRO A 19 5.41 5.95 9.92
C PRO A 19 4.51 4.91 9.25
N VAL A 20 3.23 4.97 9.59
CA VAL A 20 2.21 4.05 9.10
C VAL A 20 1.01 4.86 8.62
N GLY A 21 0.32 4.35 7.60
CA GLY A 21 -0.93 4.95 7.16
C GLY A 21 -1.85 3.96 6.48
N ARG A 22 -3.08 4.39 6.25
CA ARG A 22 -4.10 3.61 5.54
C ARG A 22 -4.05 3.91 4.05
N ILE A 23 -4.22 2.87 3.25
CA ILE A 23 -4.43 2.96 1.82
C ILE A 23 -5.93 2.88 1.58
N ALA A 24 -6.44 3.75 0.73
CA ALA A 24 -7.85 3.76 0.37
C ALA A 24 -7.99 4.33 -1.06
N ALA A 25 -7.33 3.66 -2.00
CA ALA A 25 -7.05 4.17 -3.35
C ALA A 25 -8.09 3.71 -4.38
N GLY A 26 -8.55 4.64 -5.22
CA GLY A 26 -9.40 4.35 -6.37
C GLY A 26 -8.60 3.97 -7.62
N ARG A 27 -9.29 3.62 -8.71
CA ARG A 27 -8.64 3.26 -10.00
C ARG A 27 -8.15 4.46 -10.79
N SER A 28 -8.87 5.58 -10.72
CA SER A 28 -8.71 6.69 -11.66
C SER A 28 -7.55 7.64 -11.33
N ARG A 29 -7.13 7.69 -10.06
CA ARG A 29 -6.09 8.62 -9.60
C ARG A 29 -5.06 7.90 -8.75
N TRP A 30 -3.81 8.31 -8.92
CA TRP A 30 -2.72 7.93 -8.04
C TRP A 30 -2.86 8.64 -6.69
N GLN A 31 -2.80 7.86 -5.61
CA GLN A 31 -2.66 8.35 -4.25
C GLN A 31 -1.18 8.31 -3.86
N THR A 32 -0.60 9.42 -3.44
CA THR A 32 0.75 9.44 -2.86
C THR A 32 0.67 8.92 -1.42
N VAL A 33 1.38 7.84 -1.13
CA VAL A 33 1.46 7.26 0.24
C VAL A 33 2.75 7.66 0.94
N PHE A 34 3.77 8.00 0.17
CA PHE A 34 5.05 8.46 0.70
C PHE A 34 5.72 9.45 -0.27
N ASP A 35 6.34 10.50 0.29
CA ASP A 35 7.15 11.48 -0.42
C ASP A 35 8.23 12.03 0.53
N ALA A 36 9.44 11.48 0.48
CA ALA A 36 10.62 11.98 1.17
C ALA A 36 11.44 12.91 0.29
N ARG A 37 11.84 14.03 0.88
CA ARG A 37 12.69 15.03 0.22
C ARG A 37 14.16 14.61 0.11
N ASP A 38 14.62 13.75 1.01
CA ASP A 38 16.05 13.58 1.28
C ASP A 38 16.60 12.27 0.70
N LYS A 39 16.32 11.14 1.37
CA LYS A 39 16.83 9.81 1.02
C LYS A 39 15.70 8.80 0.77
N PRO A 40 15.93 7.79 -0.11
CA PRO A 40 14.96 6.72 -0.29
C PRO A 40 14.85 5.87 0.98
N MET A 41 13.67 5.33 1.24
CA MET A 41 13.41 4.45 2.39
C MET A 41 12.59 3.23 1.97
N VAL A 42 12.69 2.16 2.74
CA VAL A 42 11.93 0.92 2.48
C VAL A 42 10.57 1.02 3.14
N TYR A 43 9.51 0.82 2.36
CA TYR A 43 8.14 0.75 2.85
C TYR A 43 7.53 -0.60 2.51
N ARG A 44 6.86 -1.19 3.49
CA ARG A 44 5.96 -2.31 3.30
C ARG A 44 4.58 -1.80 2.95
N LEU A 45 4.01 -2.23 1.84
CA LEU A 45 2.63 -1.98 1.46
C LEU A 45 1.86 -3.29 1.51
N CYS A 46 0.68 -3.27 2.12
CA CYS A 46 -0.22 -4.41 2.21
C CYS A 46 -1.54 -4.09 1.50
N ASN A 47 -1.99 -5.02 0.67
CA ASN A 47 -3.31 -5.01 0.07
C ASN A 47 -4.27 -5.79 0.96
N ALA A 48 -5.10 -5.09 1.74
CA ALA A 48 -6.14 -5.71 2.57
C ALA A 48 -7.47 -5.87 1.82
N SER A 49 -7.55 -5.43 0.56
CA SER A 49 -8.75 -5.57 -0.27
C SER A 49 -8.88 -7.02 -0.75
N PRO A 50 -10.09 -7.60 -0.69
CA PRO A 50 -10.29 -9.00 -1.07
C PRO A 50 -10.43 -9.24 -2.58
N ALA A 51 -10.57 -8.17 -3.39
CA ALA A 51 -11.08 -8.30 -4.76
C ALA A 51 -10.28 -7.56 -5.82
N SER A 52 -9.45 -6.59 -5.46
CA SER A 52 -8.70 -5.78 -6.43
C SER A 52 -7.22 -5.77 -6.06
N SER A 53 -6.34 -5.88 -7.05
CA SER A 53 -4.90 -5.73 -6.85
C SER A 53 -4.55 -4.27 -6.54
N LEU A 54 -3.53 -4.05 -5.72
CA LEU A 54 -2.92 -2.74 -5.49
C LEU A 54 -1.80 -2.55 -6.51
N VAL A 55 -1.88 -1.47 -7.29
CA VAL A 55 -0.79 -1.09 -8.20
C VAL A 55 0.10 -0.07 -7.49
N VAL A 56 1.39 -0.34 -7.46
CA VAL A 56 2.41 0.49 -6.79
C VAL A 56 3.35 1.06 -7.84
N GLU A 57 3.57 2.36 -7.78
CA GLU A 57 4.56 3.09 -8.56
C GLU A 57 5.59 3.70 -7.61
N VAL A 58 6.86 3.57 -7.99
CA VAL A 58 8.00 4.03 -7.19
C VAL A 58 8.80 5.02 -8.02
N ASP A 59 9.05 6.22 -7.47
CA ASP A 59 9.89 7.26 -8.05
C ASP A 59 9.53 7.66 -9.50
N GLY A 60 8.26 7.54 -9.89
CA GLY A 60 7.82 7.83 -11.26
C GLY A 60 8.30 6.81 -12.30
N ALA A 61 8.71 5.61 -11.87
CA ALA A 61 9.19 4.56 -12.76
C ALA A 61 8.12 4.13 -13.78
N HIS A 62 8.58 3.81 -15.00
CA HIS A 62 7.70 3.31 -16.07
C HIS A 62 7.05 1.97 -15.75
N ARG A 63 7.70 1.13 -14.93
CA ARG A 63 7.17 -0.17 -14.52
C ARG A 63 6.54 -0.08 -13.15
N THR A 64 5.31 -0.57 -13.04
CA THR A 64 4.56 -0.66 -11.78
C THR A 64 4.62 -2.07 -11.21
N HIS A 65 4.47 -2.20 -9.90
CA HIS A 65 4.31 -3.47 -9.19
C HIS A 65 2.84 -3.74 -8.93
N GLN A 66 2.41 -4.99 -9.05
CA GLN A 66 1.08 -5.43 -8.61
C GLN A 66 1.20 -6.21 -7.30
N VAL A 67 0.32 -5.89 -6.35
CA VAL A 67 0.21 -6.59 -5.07
C VAL A 67 -1.19 -7.19 -5.01
N GLU A 68 -1.23 -8.51 -5.04
CA GLU A 68 -2.49 -9.27 -5.04
C GLU A 68 -3.26 -9.10 -3.72
N PRO A 69 -4.59 -9.33 -3.74
CA PRO A 69 -5.41 -9.39 -2.53
C PRO A 69 -4.76 -10.21 -1.40
N GLY A 70 -4.61 -9.61 -0.23
CA GLY A 70 -4.01 -10.25 0.96
C GLY A 70 -2.49 -10.29 0.96
N ALA A 71 -1.81 -9.85 -0.09
CA ALA A 71 -0.35 -9.84 -0.17
C ALA A 71 0.26 -8.54 0.36
N SER A 72 1.58 -8.57 0.57
CA SER A 72 2.39 -7.39 0.87
C SER A 72 3.67 -7.37 0.05
N ILE A 73 4.20 -6.18 -0.19
CA ILE A 73 5.48 -5.96 -0.88
C ILE A 73 6.31 -4.93 -0.12
N ASP A 74 7.63 -5.09 -0.13
CA ASP A 74 8.57 -4.09 0.34
C ASP A 74 9.16 -3.37 -0.87
N VAL A 75 9.11 -2.04 -0.88
CA VAL A 75 9.65 -1.20 -1.96
C VAL A 75 10.55 -0.12 -1.39
N LEU A 76 11.67 0.14 -2.07
CA LEU A 76 12.60 1.22 -1.76
C LEU A 76 12.34 2.39 -2.71
N GLY A 77 12.07 3.58 -2.19
CA GLY A 77 11.94 4.77 -3.02
C GLY A 77 11.88 6.07 -2.22
N LYS A 78 11.93 7.22 -2.90
CA LYS A 78 11.69 8.54 -2.32
C LYS A 78 10.23 8.95 -2.41
N ARG A 79 9.54 8.58 -3.49
CA ARG A 79 8.11 8.82 -3.69
C ARG A 79 7.42 7.50 -4.06
N ILE A 80 6.40 7.14 -3.31
CA ILE A 80 5.60 5.95 -3.57
C ILE A 80 4.15 6.38 -3.78
N ARG A 81 3.58 5.95 -4.91
CA ARG A 81 2.20 6.19 -5.28
C ARG A 81 1.48 4.87 -5.48
N VAL A 82 0.19 4.85 -5.17
CA VAL A 82 -0.64 3.66 -5.31
C VAL A 82 -1.97 3.97 -5.99
N LYS A 83 -2.55 2.97 -6.64
CA LYS A 83 -3.93 3.00 -7.14
C LYS A 83 -4.53 1.60 -7.15
N ALA A 84 -5.85 1.51 -7.26
CA ALA A 84 -6.49 0.23 -7.50
C ALA A 84 -6.18 -0.29 -8.91
N GLY A 85 -5.91 -1.58 -9.02
CA GLY A 85 -5.66 -2.29 -10.28
C GLY A 85 -6.93 -2.61 -11.06
N SER A 86 -6.71 -3.01 -12.31
CA SER A 86 -7.74 -3.47 -13.23
C SER A 86 -8.05 -4.95 -12.96
N GLY A 87 -9.32 -5.36 -13.01
CA GLY A 87 -9.72 -6.78 -12.96
C GLY A 87 -10.56 -7.20 -11.74
N GLY A 88 -10.67 -6.36 -10.71
CA GLY A 88 -11.52 -6.65 -9.54
C GLY A 88 -12.98 -6.21 -9.69
N THR A 89 -13.86 -6.69 -8.81
CA THR A 89 -15.25 -6.22 -8.72
C THR A 89 -15.39 -4.89 -7.97
N THR A 90 -14.36 -4.49 -7.21
CA THR A 90 -14.36 -3.26 -6.41
C THR A 90 -13.59 -2.12 -7.10
N GLN A 91 -14.13 -0.91 -7.04
CA GLN A 91 -13.50 0.30 -7.60
C GLN A 91 -12.38 0.86 -6.70
N ARG A 92 -12.21 0.30 -5.50
CA ARG A 92 -11.30 0.78 -4.47
C ARG A 92 -10.48 -0.38 -3.89
N VAL A 93 -9.24 -0.09 -3.54
CA VAL A 93 -8.37 -0.96 -2.75
C VAL A 93 -8.11 -0.32 -1.40
N GLU A 94 -8.31 -1.10 -0.35
CA GLU A 94 -7.98 -0.75 1.01
C GLU A 94 -6.74 -1.52 1.46
N GLY A 95 -5.98 -0.92 2.37
CA GLY A 95 -4.72 -1.49 2.83
C GLY A 95 -4.02 -0.63 3.85
N TRP A 96 -2.73 -0.88 4.02
CA TRP A 96 -1.86 -0.07 4.86
C TRP A 96 -0.46 -0.01 4.26
N TYR A 97 0.30 0.99 4.67
CA TYR A 97 1.74 1.06 4.42
C TYR A 97 2.46 1.36 5.72
N ALA A 98 3.66 0.82 5.89
CA ALA A 98 4.50 1.06 7.05
C ALA A 98 5.96 1.18 6.62
N LEU A 99 6.69 2.10 7.25
CA LEU A 99 8.14 2.17 7.10
C LEU A 99 8.79 0.90 7.69
N VAL A 100 9.74 0.33 6.96
CA VAL A 100 10.58 -0.78 7.41
C VAL A 100 11.94 -0.18 7.78
N SER A 101 12.32 -0.29 9.06
CA SER A 101 13.62 0.16 9.58
C SER A 101 14.68 -0.92 9.48
#